data_AF-A0A8T3Y4S6-F1
#
_entry.id   AF-A0A8T3Y4S6-F1
#
_cell.length_a   1.000
_cell.length_b   1.000
_cell.length_c   1.000
_cell.angle_alpha   90.00
_cell.angle_beta   90.00
_cell.angle_gamma   90.00
#
_symmetry.space_group_name_H-M   'P 1'
#
loop_
_entity.id
_entity.type
_entity.pdbx_description
1 polymer ?
#
loop_
_entity_poly.entity_id
_entity_poly.type
_entity_poly.pdbx_seq_one_letter_code
_entity_poly.pdbx_strand_id
1 'polypeptide(L)'
;MGVEETSGRLCLAQTLVERVSDCIEGAIVGGSVGYGNANAGSDIDLPVLAIPERAWEAIRRLGFVAPSEAQVLFRTREIDCLYLSDVLGGIEVNCFIYDPDAYSNFVSAATQDGLRIFRSKKPRDMIRNPGFDGVPLEIHREVQEVSGGYVYRMPTLAGGNWYMAAVRQDYFCSGKILFQRDGRLAALEQAVWTSAIAHLVKEHGRDVDLGRFNILNAHWTHHNKPGRLPESVARGIVERTKKELEKYLRSQQ
;
A
#
# COMPACT_ATOMS: atom_id res chain seq x y z
N MET A 1 -10.40 -9.57 -23.27
CA MET A 1 -9.47 -8.41 -23.28
C MET A 1 -8.84 -8.16 -21.91
N GLY A 2 -9.57 -7.86 -20.82
CA GLY A 2 -8.93 -7.55 -19.52
C GLY A 2 -8.13 -8.68 -18.82
N VAL A 3 -8.50 -9.95 -19.05
CA VAL A 3 -7.81 -11.11 -18.43
C VAL A 3 -6.40 -11.32 -18.99
N GLU A 4 -6.22 -11.13 -20.29
CA GLU A 4 -4.91 -11.24 -20.96
C GLU A 4 -4.00 -10.10 -20.54
N GLU A 5 -4.53 -8.86 -20.50
CA GLU A 5 -3.80 -7.68 -20.02
C GLU A 5 -3.33 -7.81 -18.58
N THR A 6 -4.18 -8.37 -17.70
CA THR A 6 -3.86 -8.67 -16.31
C THR A 6 -2.77 -9.73 -16.22
N SER A 7 -2.93 -10.83 -16.96
CA SER A 7 -1.97 -11.95 -16.94
C SER A 7 -0.58 -11.53 -17.43
N GLY A 8 -0.51 -10.74 -18.52
CA GLY A 8 0.76 -10.22 -19.04
C GLY A 8 1.47 -9.31 -18.04
N ARG A 9 0.74 -8.41 -17.37
CA ARG A 9 1.29 -7.54 -16.32
C ARG A 9 1.76 -8.31 -15.10
N LEU A 10 1.00 -9.31 -14.65
CA LEU A 10 1.40 -10.18 -13.56
C LEU A 10 2.66 -10.97 -13.92
N CYS A 11 2.76 -11.49 -15.15
CA CYS A 11 3.95 -12.20 -15.62
C CYS A 11 5.19 -11.30 -15.58
N LEU A 12 5.09 -10.07 -16.09
CA LEU A 12 6.17 -9.09 -16.00
C LEU A 12 6.57 -8.82 -14.55
N ALA A 13 5.60 -8.54 -13.67
CA ALA A 13 5.87 -8.28 -12.26
C ALA A 13 6.53 -9.48 -11.55
N GLN A 14 6.09 -10.71 -11.84
CA GLN A 14 6.70 -11.94 -11.34
C GLN A 14 8.15 -12.07 -11.81
N THR A 15 8.41 -11.88 -13.10
CA THR A 15 9.77 -11.92 -13.65
C THR A 15 10.68 -10.88 -12.98
N LEU A 16 10.17 -9.68 -12.70
CA LEU A 16 10.92 -8.65 -11.99
C LEU A 16 11.23 -9.06 -10.55
N VAL A 17 10.25 -9.61 -9.82
CA VAL A 17 10.41 -10.05 -8.43
C VAL A 17 11.34 -11.26 -8.30
N GLU A 18 11.28 -12.23 -9.22
CA GLU A 18 12.18 -13.38 -9.26
C GLU A 18 13.64 -12.96 -9.32
N ARG A 19 13.94 -11.91 -10.12
CA ARG A 19 15.27 -11.32 -10.22
C ARG A 19 15.76 -10.73 -8.92
N VAL A 20 14.96 -10.53 -7.88
CA VAL A 20 15.40 -9.89 -6.62
C VAL A 20 14.97 -10.63 -5.37
N SER A 21 14.47 -11.86 -5.49
CA SER A 21 13.98 -12.68 -4.38
C SER A 21 14.98 -12.86 -3.22
N ASP A 22 16.27 -12.86 -3.51
CA ASP A 22 17.35 -12.91 -2.52
C ASP A 22 17.61 -11.57 -1.81
N CYS A 23 17.12 -10.46 -2.37
CA CYS A 23 17.30 -9.10 -1.85
C CYS A 23 16.09 -8.56 -1.08
N ILE A 24 15.00 -9.31 -1.02
CA ILE A 24 13.71 -8.83 -0.48
C ILE A 24 13.13 -9.81 0.54
N GLU A 25 12.26 -9.30 1.41
CA GLU A 25 11.43 -10.10 2.32
C GLU A 25 10.04 -10.36 1.76
N GLY A 26 9.57 -9.54 0.82
CA GLY A 26 8.25 -9.69 0.23
C GLY A 26 8.00 -8.75 -0.94
N ALA A 27 7.10 -9.16 -1.83
CA ALA A 27 6.57 -8.31 -2.89
C ALA A 27 5.09 -8.60 -3.14
N ILE A 28 4.32 -7.54 -3.36
CA ILE A 28 2.88 -7.59 -3.65
C ILE A 28 2.65 -6.83 -4.96
N VAL A 29 1.64 -7.21 -5.73
CA VAL A 29 1.09 -6.36 -6.79
C VAL A 29 -0.24 -5.78 -6.34
N GLY A 30 -0.30 -4.45 -6.35
CA GLY A 30 -1.45 -3.63 -6.01
C GLY A 30 -2.26 -3.18 -7.22
N GLY A 31 -3.19 -2.25 -6.95
CA GLY A 31 -3.97 -1.58 -7.99
C GLY A 31 -4.78 -2.54 -8.88
N SER A 32 -5.13 -2.09 -10.10
CA SER A 32 -5.96 -2.88 -11.02
C SER A 32 -5.35 -4.22 -11.43
N VAL A 33 -4.03 -4.35 -11.39
CA VAL A 33 -3.36 -5.63 -11.67
C VAL A 33 -3.55 -6.58 -10.49
N GLY A 34 -3.40 -6.10 -9.26
CA GLY A 34 -3.67 -6.87 -8.03
C GLY A 34 -5.13 -7.33 -7.96
N TYR A 35 -6.08 -6.45 -8.29
CA TYR A 35 -7.52 -6.75 -8.27
C TYR A 35 -7.95 -7.68 -9.41
N GLY A 36 -7.11 -7.92 -10.41
CA GLY A 36 -7.39 -8.79 -11.53
C GLY A 36 -8.26 -8.17 -12.63
N ASN A 37 -8.24 -6.85 -12.80
CA ASN A 37 -9.06 -6.12 -13.77
C ASN A 37 -8.28 -5.07 -14.57
N ALA A 38 -7.00 -5.33 -14.82
CA ALA A 38 -6.16 -4.45 -15.63
C ALA A 38 -6.68 -4.35 -17.08
N ASN A 39 -6.39 -3.21 -17.69
CA ASN A 39 -6.63 -2.91 -19.10
C ASN A 39 -5.33 -2.43 -19.77
N ALA A 40 -5.37 -2.20 -21.08
CA ALA A 40 -4.19 -1.82 -21.87
C ALA A 40 -3.48 -0.55 -21.36
N GLY A 41 -4.19 0.38 -20.71
CA GLY A 41 -3.61 1.61 -20.14
C GLY A 41 -3.27 1.51 -18.65
N SER A 42 -3.32 0.31 -18.05
CA SER A 42 -2.99 0.13 -16.64
C SER A 42 -1.48 0.05 -16.43
N ASP A 43 -1.00 0.69 -15.38
CA ASP A 43 0.33 0.53 -14.80
C ASP A 43 0.40 -0.68 -13.88
N ILE A 44 1.59 -0.98 -13.37
CA ILE A 44 1.85 -1.96 -12.31
C ILE A 44 2.26 -1.21 -11.05
N ASP A 45 1.49 -1.36 -9.97
CA ASP A 45 1.90 -0.93 -8.64
C ASP A 45 2.59 -2.11 -7.92
N LEU A 46 3.89 -1.98 -7.65
CA LEU A 46 4.75 -3.03 -7.11
C LEU A 46 5.38 -2.61 -5.77
N PRO A 47 4.67 -2.76 -4.63
CA PRO A 47 5.26 -2.76 -3.30
C PRO A 47 6.30 -3.87 -3.10
N VAL A 48 7.48 -3.51 -2.62
CA VAL A 48 8.59 -4.42 -2.31
C VAL A 48 9.14 -4.10 -0.93
N LEU A 49 9.25 -5.11 -0.07
CA LEU A 49 9.92 -5.00 1.22
C LEU A 49 11.38 -5.41 1.03
N ALA A 50 12.27 -4.44 0.90
CA ALA A 50 13.67 -4.72 0.62
C ALA A 50 14.46 -4.97 1.91
N ILE A 51 15.36 -5.95 1.87
CA ILE A 51 16.32 -6.13 2.95
C ILE A 51 17.24 -4.89 2.94
N PRO A 52 17.37 -4.12 4.04
CA PRO A 52 17.98 -2.79 4.01
C PRO A 52 19.36 -2.73 3.36
N GLU A 53 20.23 -3.70 3.66
CA GLU A 53 21.58 -3.78 3.09
C GLU A 53 21.62 -4.25 1.62
N ARG A 54 20.53 -4.80 1.10
CA ARG A 54 20.39 -5.29 -0.29
C ARG A 54 19.45 -4.42 -1.14
N ALA A 55 18.84 -3.38 -0.58
CA ALA A 55 17.86 -2.55 -1.27
C ALA A 55 18.38 -1.95 -2.59
N TRP A 56 19.67 -1.61 -2.65
CA TRP A 56 20.28 -1.05 -3.86
C TRP A 56 20.47 -2.06 -4.98
N GLU A 57 20.88 -3.27 -4.59
CA GLU A 57 20.98 -4.36 -5.53
C GLU A 57 19.59 -4.76 -6.05
N ALA A 58 18.57 -4.71 -5.20
CA ALA A 58 17.18 -4.89 -5.61
C ALA A 58 16.75 -3.84 -6.65
N ILE A 59 16.95 -2.55 -6.38
CA ILE A 59 16.61 -1.44 -7.30
C ILE A 59 17.26 -1.66 -8.67
N ARG A 60 18.57 -1.95 -8.69
CA ARG A 60 19.34 -2.16 -9.92
C ARG A 60 18.84 -3.37 -10.72
N ARG A 61 18.60 -4.50 -10.06
CA ARG A 61 18.13 -5.76 -10.69
C ARG A 61 16.67 -5.69 -11.14
N LEU A 62 15.85 -4.86 -10.49
CA LEU A 62 14.50 -4.50 -10.95
C LEU A 62 14.53 -3.60 -12.21
N GLY A 63 15.67 -2.98 -12.52
CA GLY A 63 15.84 -2.12 -13.69
C GLY A 63 15.56 -0.64 -13.45
N PHE A 64 15.54 -0.20 -12.19
CA PHE A 64 15.33 1.21 -11.85
C PHE A 64 16.66 1.91 -11.53
N VAL A 65 16.65 3.23 -11.66
CA VAL A 65 17.74 4.12 -11.23
C VAL A 65 17.21 5.08 -10.18
N ALA A 66 17.87 5.13 -9.02
CA ALA A 66 17.56 6.08 -7.95
C ALA A 66 18.69 7.12 -7.83
N PRO A 67 18.40 8.38 -7.49
CA PRO A 67 19.43 9.37 -7.18
C PRO A 67 20.32 8.93 -6.00
N SER A 68 21.61 9.25 -6.04
CA SER A 68 22.56 8.88 -4.99
C SER A 68 22.17 9.41 -3.60
N GLU A 69 21.54 10.59 -3.53
CA GLU A 69 21.05 11.14 -2.26
C GLU A 69 19.96 10.26 -1.64
N ALA A 70 19.01 9.77 -2.46
CA ALA A 70 17.95 8.89 -2.00
C ALA A 70 18.51 7.58 -1.40
N GLN A 71 19.70 7.16 -1.86
CA GLN A 71 20.44 6.05 -1.27
C GLN A 71 20.95 6.31 0.12
N VAL A 72 21.56 7.47 0.30
CA VAL A 72 22.07 7.86 1.61
C VAL A 72 20.90 7.91 2.57
N LEU A 73 19.82 8.64 2.21
CA LEU A 73 18.64 8.81 3.04
C LEU A 73 17.97 7.49 3.43
N PHE A 74 17.85 6.52 2.52
CA PHE A 74 17.24 5.23 2.85
C PHE A 74 18.16 4.40 3.76
N ARG A 75 19.47 4.37 3.48
CA ARG A 75 20.44 3.62 4.28
C ARG A 75 20.60 4.19 5.70
N THR A 76 20.49 5.50 5.85
CA THR A 76 20.51 6.20 7.15
C THR A 76 19.15 6.19 7.84
N ARG A 77 18.12 5.58 7.24
CA ARG A 77 16.73 5.53 7.75
C ARG A 77 16.11 6.91 7.94
N GLU A 78 16.51 7.88 7.13
CA GLU A 78 15.87 9.19 7.03
C GLU A 78 14.60 9.15 6.17
N ILE A 79 14.51 8.17 5.27
CA ILE A 79 13.29 7.78 4.56
C ILE A 79 12.98 6.30 4.78
N ASP A 80 11.70 5.96 4.66
CA ASP A 80 11.16 4.61 4.85
C ASP A 80 10.79 3.95 3.51
N CYS A 81 10.66 4.74 2.45
CA CYS A 81 10.23 4.29 1.13
C CYS A 81 10.89 5.08 0.01
N LEU A 82 11.25 4.38 -1.08
CA LEU A 82 11.58 4.97 -2.38
C LEU A 82 10.43 4.70 -3.35
N TYR A 83 9.84 5.75 -3.90
CA TYR A 83 8.89 5.64 -5.00
C TYR A 83 9.60 5.93 -6.32
N LEU A 84 9.86 4.87 -7.08
CA LEU A 84 10.45 4.88 -8.41
C LEU A 84 9.39 4.52 -9.46
N SER A 85 9.48 5.10 -10.66
CA SER A 85 8.60 4.78 -11.77
C SER A 85 9.40 4.82 -13.08
N ASP A 86 9.21 3.80 -13.91
CA ASP A 86 9.85 3.65 -15.22
C ASP A 86 8.99 2.77 -16.13
N VAL A 87 9.30 2.75 -17.44
CA VAL A 87 8.64 1.90 -18.43
C VAL A 87 9.48 0.64 -18.66
N LEU A 88 9.01 -0.49 -18.13
CA LEU A 88 9.67 -1.79 -18.24
C LEU A 88 8.85 -2.71 -19.13
N GLY A 89 9.45 -3.26 -20.19
CA GLY A 89 8.73 -4.11 -21.14
C GLY A 89 7.56 -3.41 -21.84
N GLY A 90 7.62 -2.09 -21.99
CA GLY A 90 6.54 -1.28 -22.58
C GLY A 90 5.39 -0.93 -21.63
N ILE A 91 5.50 -1.24 -20.33
CA ILE A 91 4.47 -0.99 -19.32
C ILE A 91 5.06 -0.10 -18.22
N GLU A 92 4.32 0.93 -17.80
CA GLU A 92 4.71 1.74 -16.65
C GLU A 92 4.64 0.90 -15.36
N VAL A 93 5.73 0.88 -14.61
CA VAL A 93 5.85 0.18 -13.33
C VAL A 93 6.17 1.19 -12.24
N ASN A 94 5.23 1.41 -11.33
CA ASN A 94 5.42 2.14 -10.08
C ASN A 94 5.97 1.18 -9.03
N CYS A 95 7.26 1.28 -8.71
CA CYS A 95 7.89 0.46 -7.69
C CYS A 95 8.04 1.25 -6.39
N PHE A 96 7.55 0.65 -5.30
CA PHE A 96 7.64 1.21 -3.95
C PHE A 96 8.54 0.31 -3.12
N ILE A 97 9.80 0.73 -2.94
CA ILE A 97 10.79 -0.02 -2.17
C ILE A 97 10.75 0.46 -0.73
N TYR A 98 10.32 -0.40 0.20
CA TYR A 98 10.14 -0.06 1.60
C TYR A 98 11.18 -0.71 2.51
N ASP A 99 11.50 0.00 3.59
CA ASP A 99 12.03 -0.62 4.80
C ASP A 99 10.94 -1.55 5.40
N PRO A 100 11.23 -2.84 5.65
CA PRO A 100 10.21 -3.80 6.06
C PRO A 100 9.56 -3.49 7.40
N ASP A 101 10.27 -2.83 8.32
CA ASP A 101 9.78 -2.55 9.66
C ASP A 101 8.96 -1.26 9.66
N ALA A 102 9.43 -0.22 8.99
CA ALA A 102 8.67 1.00 8.80
C ALA A 102 7.36 0.74 8.04
N TYR A 103 7.41 -0.11 7.01
CA TYR A 103 6.21 -0.56 6.30
C TYR A 103 5.23 -1.28 7.22
N SER A 104 5.70 -2.32 7.93
CA SER A 104 4.87 -3.08 8.88
C SER A 104 4.22 -2.15 9.90
N ASN A 105 5.00 -1.23 10.48
CA ASN A 105 4.53 -0.26 11.45
C ASN A 105 3.47 0.67 10.85
N PHE A 106 3.67 1.17 9.64
CA PHE A 106 2.70 2.07 9.01
C PHE A 106 1.37 1.37 8.69
N VAL A 107 1.42 0.15 8.14
CA VAL A 107 0.20 -0.55 7.71
C VAL A 107 -0.55 -1.17 8.90
N SER A 108 0.15 -1.63 9.93
CA SER A 108 -0.45 -2.31 11.09
C SER A 108 -0.68 -1.42 12.31
N ALA A 109 -0.06 -0.24 12.38
CA ALA A 109 -0.21 0.64 13.53
C ALA A 109 -0.52 2.09 13.12
N ALA A 110 -1.28 2.77 13.99
CA ALA A 110 -1.32 4.22 14.02
C ALA A 110 -0.10 4.76 14.79
N THR A 111 1.09 4.60 14.23
CA THR A 111 2.31 5.22 14.80
C THR A 111 2.26 6.73 14.60
N GLN A 112 2.83 7.49 15.53
CA GLN A 112 2.86 8.95 15.41
C GLN A 112 3.72 9.43 14.24
N ASP A 113 4.68 8.60 13.78
CA ASP A 113 5.76 9.02 12.89
C ASP A 113 5.43 8.95 11.39
N GLY A 114 4.35 8.28 10.98
CA GLY A 114 3.97 8.20 9.57
C GLY A 114 4.99 7.40 8.73
N LEU A 115 4.92 7.58 7.41
CA LEU A 115 5.84 6.99 6.44
C LEU A 115 6.53 8.11 5.65
N ARG A 116 7.85 8.13 5.66
CA ARG A 116 8.68 9.10 4.92
C ARG A 116 9.03 8.51 3.57
N ILE A 117 8.59 9.17 2.51
CA ILE A 117 8.65 8.65 1.15
C ILE A 117 9.46 9.61 0.28
N PHE A 118 10.47 9.09 -0.40
CA PHE A 118 11.18 9.82 -1.45
C PHE A 118 10.52 9.63 -2.80
N ARG A 119 10.46 10.71 -3.60
CA ARG A 119 10.07 10.67 -5.02
C ARG A 119 10.79 11.76 -5.81
N SER A 120 11.18 11.47 -7.05
CA SER A 120 11.83 12.44 -7.93
C SER A 120 10.91 13.57 -8.41
N LYS A 121 9.59 13.33 -8.47
CA LYS A 121 8.58 14.33 -8.86
C LYS A 121 7.91 14.91 -7.62
N LYS A 122 7.72 16.24 -7.61
CA LYS A 122 7.08 16.95 -6.49
C LYS A 122 5.69 16.37 -6.21
N PRO A 123 5.44 15.81 -5.00
CA PRO A 123 4.10 15.38 -4.61
C PRO A 123 3.21 16.62 -4.36
N ARG A 124 1.88 16.43 -4.35
CA ARG A 124 0.95 17.47 -3.89
C ARG A 124 1.12 17.71 -2.38
N ASP A 125 1.01 18.93 -1.90
CA ASP A 125 1.14 19.18 -0.46
C ASP A 125 -0.06 18.64 0.35
N MET A 126 -1.20 18.43 -0.31
CA MET A 126 -2.41 17.85 0.29
C MET A 126 -3.03 16.78 -0.60
N ILE A 127 -3.57 15.73 0.02
CA ILE A 127 -4.43 14.73 -0.63
C ILE A 127 -5.73 14.55 0.16
N ARG A 128 -6.74 13.99 -0.50
CA ARG A 128 -8.03 13.64 0.12
C ARG A 128 -8.29 12.16 -0.03
N ASN A 129 -8.41 11.45 1.09
CA ASN A 129 -8.80 10.05 1.14
C ASN A 129 -10.00 9.88 2.08
N PRO A 130 -10.95 8.98 1.76
CA PRO A 130 -12.11 8.80 2.62
C PRO A 130 -11.78 8.05 3.91
N GLY A 131 -12.51 8.39 4.98
CA GLY A 131 -12.55 7.62 6.23
C GLY A 131 -13.58 6.49 6.18
N PHE A 132 -13.86 5.86 7.33
CA PHE A 132 -14.82 4.74 7.39
C PHE A 132 -16.26 5.12 7.01
N ASP A 133 -16.63 6.39 7.07
CA ASP A 133 -17.93 6.90 6.64
C ASP A 133 -17.97 7.33 5.17
N GLY A 134 -16.86 7.20 4.44
CA GLY A 134 -16.74 7.65 3.06
C GLY A 134 -16.52 9.16 2.92
N VAL A 135 -16.49 9.92 4.02
CA VAL A 135 -16.25 11.36 3.99
C VAL A 135 -14.75 11.62 3.75
N PRO A 136 -14.39 12.49 2.78
CA PRO A 136 -12.99 12.80 2.51
C PRO A 136 -12.31 13.48 3.71
N LEU A 137 -11.20 12.91 4.15
CA LEU A 137 -10.29 13.48 5.14
C LEU A 137 -9.17 14.23 4.40
N GLU A 138 -8.87 15.45 4.85
CA GLU A 138 -7.74 16.22 4.33
C GLU A 138 -6.44 15.77 5.00
N ILE A 139 -5.47 15.39 4.16
CA ILE A 139 -4.18 14.87 4.62
C ILE A 139 -3.10 15.80 4.10
N HIS A 140 -2.56 16.60 5.02
CA HIS A 140 -1.40 17.45 4.76
C HIS A 140 -0.13 16.61 4.81
N ARG A 141 0.71 16.78 3.80
CA ARG A 141 2.00 16.11 3.69
C ARG A 141 3.08 17.16 3.92
N GLU A 142 3.97 16.87 4.85
CA GLU A 142 5.19 17.66 5.02
C GLU A 142 6.11 17.33 3.85
N VAL A 143 6.23 18.23 2.87
CA VAL A 143 7.05 18.04 1.66
C VAL A 143 8.33 18.86 1.77
N GLN A 144 9.46 18.19 1.69
CA GLN A 144 10.79 18.80 1.71
C GLN A 144 11.50 18.49 0.38
N GLU A 145 12.07 19.53 -0.24
CA GLU A 145 12.96 19.36 -1.38
C GLU A 145 14.34 18.88 -0.91
N VAL A 146 14.90 17.90 -1.61
CA VAL A 146 16.24 17.35 -1.38
C VAL A 146 16.98 17.21 -2.71
N SER A 147 18.28 16.93 -2.66
CA SER A 147 19.04 16.72 -3.89
C SER A 147 18.44 15.58 -4.71
N GLY A 148 18.02 15.88 -5.95
CA GLY A 148 17.46 14.91 -6.89
C GLY A 148 15.98 14.54 -6.67
N GLY A 149 15.25 15.20 -5.75
CA GLY A 149 13.82 14.93 -5.58
C GLY A 149 13.19 15.57 -4.35
N TYR A 150 12.21 14.88 -3.78
CA TYR A 150 11.40 15.34 -2.66
C TYR A 150 11.21 14.20 -1.67
N VAL A 151 11.34 14.52 -0.39
CA VAL A 151 10.90 13.66 0.71
C VAL A 151 9.57 14.20 1.19
N TYR A 152 8.59 13.32 1.40
CA TYR A 152 7.35 13.71 2.04
C TYR A 152 6.90 12.72 3.09
N ARG A 153 6.21 13.23 4.10
CA ARG A 153 5.63 12.43 5.16
C ARG A 153 4.16 12.14 4.91
N MET A 154 3.79 10.87 4.96
CA MET A 154 2.40 10.41 4.92
C MET A 154 2.02 9.96 6.34
N PRO A 155 1.06 10.62 7.01
CA PRO A 155 0.71 10.25 8.38
C PRO A 155 -0.07 8.93 8.41
N THR A 156 -0.01 8.18 9.51
CA THR A 156 -0.78 6.93 9.68
C THR A 156 -2.28 7.19 9.90
N LEU A 157 -2.62 8.38 10.39
CA LEU A 157 -3.97 8.90 10.66
C LEU A 157 -4.11 10.32 10.10
N ALA A 158 -5.32 10.69 9.67
CA ALA A 158 -5.64 12.03 9.18
C ALA A 158 -6.45 12.76 10.26
N GLY A 159 -5.84 13.74 10.93
CA GLY A 159 -6.49 14.47 12.04
C GLY A 159 -6.92 13.57 13.20
N GLY A 160 -6.22 12.44 13.41
CA GLY A 160 -6.56 11.43 14.41
C GLY A 160 -7.53 10.34 13.94
N ASN A 161 -8.10 10.48 12.74
CA ASN A 161 -9.01 9.49 12.15
C ASN A 161 -8.27 8.54 11.21
N TRP A 162 -8.75 7.31 11.12
CA TRP A 162 -8.22 6.31 10.22
C TRP A 162 -8.63 6.61 8.77
N TYR A 163 -7.71 6.33 7.85
CA TYR A 163 -7.97 6.40 6.42
C TYR A 163 -7.21 5.28 5.69
N MET A 164 -7.71 4.94 4.50
CA MET A 164 -7.10 3.92 3.66
C MET A 164 -5.99 4.52 2.79
N ALA A 165 -4.80 4.66 3.38
CA ALA A 165 -3.59 4.95 2.59
C ALA A 165 -3.40 3.92 1.47
N ALA A 166 -2.84 4.31 0.33
CA ALA A 166 -2.67 3.43 -0.84
C ALA A 166 -1.96 2.11 -0.46
N VAL A 167 -0.90 2.21 0.33
CA VAL A 167 -0.13 1.05 0.82
C VAL A 167 -0.91 0.08 1.72
N ARG A 168 -2.01 0.53 2.33
CA ARG A 168 -2.92 -0.35 3.10
C ARG A 168 -3.90 -1.08 2.18
N GLN A 169 -4.30 -0.48 1.05
CA GLN A 169 -5.30 -1.04 0.13
C GLN A 169 -4.92 -2.44 -0.36
N ASP A 170 -3.62 -2.67 -0.56
CA ASP A 170 -3.10 -3.95 -1.06
C ASP A 170 -3.48 -5.14 -0.16
N TYR A 171 -3.65 -4.93 1.15
CA TYR A 171 -4.04 -5.96 2.11
C TYR A 171 -5.55 -6.19 2.24
N PHE A 172 -6.36 -5.22 1.83
CA PHE A 172 -7.82 -5.33 1.92
C PHE A 172 -8.43 -5.85 0.61
N CYS A 173 -7.76 -5.60 -0.51
CA CYS A 173 -8.35 -5.74 -1.84
C CYS A 173 -7.78 -6.90 -2.65
N SER A 174 -7.16 -7.86 -1.96
CA SER A 174 -6.53 -9.02 -2.57
C SER A 174 -5.33 -8.66 -3.45
N GLY A 175 -4.41 -7.83 -2.94
CA GLY A 175 -3.09 -7.69 -3.56
C GLY A 175 -2.48 -9.08 -3.77
N LYS A 176 -1.94 -9.32 -4.98
CA LYS A 176 -1.31 -10.62 -5.27
C LYS A 176 0.07 -10.64 -4.68
N ILE A 177 0.28 -11.46 -3.65
CA ILE A 177 1.62 -11.75 -3.13
C ILE A 177 2.39 -12.48 -4.23
N LEU A 178 3.45 -11.86 -4.73
CA LEU A 178 4.34 -12.45 -5.73
C LEU A 178 5.47 -13.23 -5.07
N PHE A 179 5.94 -12.75 -3.92
CA PHE A 179 7.00 -13.37 -3.14
C PHE A 179 6.80 -13.03 -1.66
N GLN A 180 7.11 -13.98 -0.79
CA GLN A 180 7.24 -13.73 0.64
C GLN A 180 8.27 -14.66 1.25
N ARG A 181 9.02 -14.14 2.21
CA ARG A 181 9.91 -14.91 3.08
C ARG A 181 9.19 -15.20 4.40
N ASP A 182 9.28 -16.44 4.86
CA ASP A 182 8.79 -16.89 6.17
C ASP A 182 7.33 -16.51 6.50
N GLY A 183 6.48 -16.35 5.48
CA GLY A 183 5.08 -15.97 5.65
C GLY A 183 4.85 -14.54 6.16
N ARG A 184 5.86 -13.65 6.11
CA ARG A 184 5.79 -12.30 6.69
C ARG A 184 4.60 -11.48 6.19
N LEU A 185 4.35 -11.48 4.87
CA LEU A 185 3.27 -10.70 4.28
C LEU A 185 1.89 -11.23 4.67
N ALA A 186 1.71 -12.55 4.75
CA ALA A 186 0.47 -13.16 5.21
C ALA A 186 0.19 -12.84 6.69
N ALA A 187 1.21 -12.88 7.55
CA ALA A 187 1.08 -12.46 8.95
C ALA A 187 0.73 -10.97 9.06
N LEU A 188 1.35 -10.13 8.23
CA LEU A 188 1.10 -8.70 8.20
C LEU A 188 -0.32 -8.37 7.72
N GLU A 189 -0.85 -9.09 6.75
CA GLU A 189 -2.24 -8.95 6.31
C GLU A 189 -3.21 -9.08 7.49
N GLN A 190 -3.05 -10.11 8.32
CA GLN A 190 -3.90 -10.28 9.51
C GLN A 190 -3.75 -9.11 10.49
N ALA A 191 -2.53 -8.62 10.72
CA ALA A 191 -2.28 -7.48 11.60
C ALA A 191 -2.94 -6.20 11.08
N VAL A 192 -2.90 -5.97 9.76
CA VAL A 192 -3.55 -4.83 9.10
C VAL A 192 -5.07 -4.88 9.29
N TRP A 193 -5.69 -6.05 9.11
CA TRP A 193 -7.12 -6.23 9.37
C TRP A 193 -7.48 -5.99 10.83
N THR A 194 -6.72 -6.58 11.77
CA THR A 194 -6.95 -6.38 13.21
C THR A 194 -6.82 -4.90 13.59
N SER A 195 -5.84 -4.19 13.04
CA SER A 195 -5.65 -2.75 13.27
C SER A 195 -6.81 -1.91 12.76
N ALA A 196 -7.25 -2.14 11.52
CA ALA A 196 -8.37 -1.40 10.94
C ALA A 196 -9.66 -1.60 11.74
N ILE A 197 -9.95 -2.82 12.22
CA ILE A 197 -11.11 -3.09 13.07
C ILE A 197 -10.99 -2.42 14.44
N ALA A 198 -9.80 -2.46 15.06
CA ALA A 198 -9.58 -1.76 16.32
C ALA A 198 -9.82 -0.25 16.18
N HIS A 199 -9.39 0.35 15.07
CA HIS A 199 -9.65 1.76 14.75
C HIS A 199 -11.14 2.04 14.48
N LEU A 200 -11.81 1.19 13.72
CA LEU A 200 -13.25 1.30 13.46
C LEU A 200 -14.04 1.32 14.78
N VAL A 201 -13.73 0.43 15.72
CA VAL A 201 -14.37 0.38 17.05
C VAL A 201 -13.97 1.57 17.91
N LYS A 202 -12.71 2.01 17.84
CA LYS A 202 -12.24 3.19 18.59
C LYS A 202 -12.98 4.47 18.16
N GLU A 203 -13.21 4.64 16.86
CA GLU A 203 -13.82 5.84 16.29
C GLU A 203 -15.35 5.85 16.39
N HIS A 204 -16.00 4.67 16.34
CA HIS A 204 -17.46 4.58 16.22
C HIS A 204 -18.13 3.75 17.32
N GLY A 205 -17.38 3.25 18.30
CA GLY A 205 -17.88 2.44 19.41
C GLY A 205 -17.99 0.95 19.08
N ARG A 206 -18.45 0.14 20.06
CA ARG A 206 -18.56 -1.33 19.92
C ARG A 206 -19.75 -1.76 19.06
N ASP A 207 -20.80 -0.95 18.99
CA ASP A 207 -22.01 -1.21 18.20
C ASP A 207 -21.94 -0.44 16.87
N VAL A 208 -20.96 -0.81 16.04
CA VAL A 208 -20.71 -0.14 14.76
C VAL A 208 -21.83 -0.45 13.77
N ASP A 209 -22.49 0.58 13.27
CA ASP A 209 -23.39 0.46 12.10
C ASP A 209 -22.56 0.24 10.83
N LEU A 210 -22.39 -1.03 10.43
CA LEU A 210 -21.64 -1.41 9.22
C LEU A 210 -22.29 -0.95 7.91
N GLY A 211 -23.55 -0.50 7.93
CA GLY A 211 -24.20 0.15 6.79
C GLY A 211 -23.70 1.57 6.58
N ARG A 212 -23.22 2.23 7.65
CA ARG A 212 -22.67 3.59 7.62
C ARG A 212 -21.14 3.62 7.67
N PHE A 213 -20.52 2.76 8.47
CA PHE A 213 -19.08 2.74 8.70
C PHE A 213 -18.47 1.42 8.24
N ASN A 214 -17.59 1.45 7.24
CA ASN A 214 -16.99 0.24 6.69
C ASN A 214 -15.58 0.50 6.14
N ILE A 215 -14.72 -0.53 6.17
CA ILE A 215 -13.39 -0.49 5.53
C ILE A 215 -13.52 -0.20 4.03
N LEU A 216 -14.57 -0.72 3.36
CA LEU A 216 -14.85 -0.43 1.95
C LEU A 216 -15.11 1.06 1.70
N ASN A 217 -15.78 1.76 2.62
CA ASN A 217 -16.06 3.19 2.48
C ASN A 217 -14.77 4.03 2.57
N ALA A 218 -13.75 3.53 3.26
CA ALA A 218 -12.46 4.19 3.24
C ALA A 218 -11.66 3.93 1.95
N HIS A 219 -12.11 3.01 1.08
CA HIS A 219 -11.37 2.62 -0.11
C HIS A 219 -11.40 3.70 -1.20
N TRP A 220 -10.23 4.21 -1.59
CA TRP A 220 -10.13 5.30 -2.56
C TRP A 220 -10.76 4.99 -3.92
N THR A 221 -10.45 3.83 -4.52
CA THR A 221 -11.01 3.44 -5.84
C THR A 221 -12.52 3.26 -5.80
N HIS A 222 -13.08 2.71 -4.72
CA HIS A 222 -14.53 2.56 -4.55
C HIS A 222 -15.25 3.92 -4.66
N HIS A 223 -14.71 4.96 -4.02
CA HIS A 223 -15.30 6.30 -4.04
C HIS A 223 -15.02 7.09 -5.31
N ASN A 224 -13.79 7.04 -5.82
CA ASN A 224 -13.36 7.95 -6.89
C ASN A 224 -13.53 7.34 -8.29
N LYS A 225 -13.54 6.00 -8.39
CA LYS A 225 -13.59 5.25 -9.64
C LYS A 225 -14.32 3.91 -9.43
N PRO A 226 -15.60 3.90 -9.02
CA PRO A 226 -16.30 2.68 -8.58
C PRO A 226 -16.26 1.54 -9.62
N GLY A 227 -16.35 1.86 -10.92
CA GLY A 227 -16.24 0.88 -12.00
C GLY A 227 -14.86 0.22 -12.17
N ARG A 228 -13.85 0.62 -11.39
CA ARG A 228 -12.49 0.04 -11.39
C ARG A 228 -12.22 -0.88 -10.19
N LEU A 229 -13.13 -1.01 -9.23
CA LEU A 229 -13.02 -2.03 -8.19
C LEU A 229 -13.98 -3.17 -8.53
N PRO A 230 -13.50 -4.42 -8.72
CA PRO A 230 -14.39 -5.53 -9.00
C PRO A 230 -15.42 -5.73 -7.88
N GLU A 231 -16.67 -6.03 -8.25
CA GLU A 231 -17.75 -6.22 -7.27
C GLU A 231 -17.45 -7.36 -6.29
N SER A 232 -16.80 -8.44 -6.77
CA SER A 232 -16.36 -9.55 -5.92
C SER A 232 -15.39 -9.10 -4.83
N VAL A 233 -14.45 -8.19 -5.15
CA VAL A 233 -13.50 -7.62 -4.19
C VAL A 233 -14.24 -6.74 -3.19
N ALA A 234 -15.13 -5.86 -3.66
CA ALA A 234 -15.92 -4.99 -2.79
C ALA A 234 -16.77 -5.80 -1.79
N ARG A 235 -17.49 -6.83 -2.26
CA ARG A 235 -18.26 -7.74 -1.39
C ARG A 235 -17.36 -8.47 -0.40
N GLY A 236 -16.21 -8.96 -0.84
CA GLY A 236 -15.23 -9.63 0.02
C GLY A 236 -14.74 -8.75 1.17
N ILE A 237 -14.50 -7.45 0.92
CA ILE A 237 -14.12 -6.48 1.96
C ILE A 237 -15.23 -6.33 2.99
N VAL A 238 -16.48 -6.15 2.55
CA VAL A 238 -17.63 -5.99 3.45
C VAL A 238 -17.82 -7.24 4.32
N GLU A 239 -17.80 -8.42 3.71
CA GLU A 239 -17.95 -9.69 4.41
C GLU A 239 -16.83 -9.93 5.43
N ARG A 240 -15.57 -9.64 5.06
CA ARG A 240 -14.45 -9.80 5.98
C ARG A 240 -14.45 -8.77 7.09
N THR A 241 -14.86 -7.53 6.81
CA THR A 241 -15.04 -6.49 7.84
C THR A 241 -16.00 -6.97 8.92
N LYS A 242 -17.15 -7.54 8.53
CA LYS A 242 -18.12 -8.12 9.47
C LYS A 242 -17.49 -9.24 10.32
N LYS A 243 -16.82 -10.20 9.67
CA LYS A 243 -16.20 -11.36 10.35
C LYS A 243 -15.12 -10.93 11.35
N GLU A 244 -14.24 -10.02 10.96
CA GLU A 244 -13.16 -9.54 11.82
C GLU A 244 -13.69 -8.67 12.97
N LEU A 245 -14.75 -7.87 12.75
CA LEU A 245 -15.43 -7.13 13.82
C LEU A 245 -16.02 -8.08 14.88
N GLU A 246 -16.76 -9.11 14.45
CA GLU A 246 -17.32 -10.11 15.37
C GLU A 246 -16.25 -10.85 16.18
N LYS A 247 -15.10 -11.16 15.54
CA LYS A 247 -13.95 -11.78 16.21
C LYS A 247 -13.32 -10.84 17.22
N TYR A 248 -13.10 -9.59 16.83
CA TYR A 248 -12.52 -8.56 17.70
C TYR A 248 -13.39 -8.34 18.95
N LEU A 249 -14.69 -8.13 18.78
CA LEU A 249 -15.61 -7.90 19.91
C LEU A 249 -15.67 -9.08 20.89
N ARG A 250 -15.57 -10.32 20.41
CA ARG A 250 -15.49 -11.53 21.24
C ARG A 250 -14.19 -11.63 22.05
N SER A 251 -13.07 -11.14 21.50
CA SER A 251 -11.78 -11.13 22.21
C SER A 251 -11.70 -10.08 23.33
N GLN A 252 -12.66 -9.17 23.38
CA GLN A 252 -12.75 -8.06 24.34
C GLN A 252 -13.86 -8.29 25.39
N GLN A 253 -14.26 -9.55 25.60
CA GLN A 253 -15.20 -10.03 26.62
C GLN A 253 -14.44 -10.95 27.57
#